data_AF-A0A5K1G3W0-F1
#
_entry.id   AF-A0A5K1G3W0-F1
#
_cell.length_a   1.000
_cell.length_b   1.000
_cell.length_c   1.000
_cell.angle_alpha   90.00
_cell.angle_beta   90.00
_cell.angle_gamma   90.00
#
_symmetry.space_group_name_H-M   'P 1'
#
loop_
_entity.id
_entity.type
_entity.pdbx_description
1 polymer ?
#
loop_
_entity_poly.entity_id
_entity_poly.type
_entity_poly.pdbx_seq_one_letter_code
_entity_poly.pdbx_strand_id
1 'polypeptide(L)'
;VHHTATHLLQSALKLTIGEATSQAGSLVDFDRLRFDFNFHRPLSEHEILEVEGLVNRWISDATPLQTQVMPLVEAKRAGAIAMFGEKYEDQ
;
A
#
# COMPACT_ATOMS: atom_id res chain seq x y z
N VAL A 1 -13.68 -5.41 0.67
CA VAL A 1 -13.67 -4.63 1.93
C VAL A 1 -12.25 -4.39 2.45
N HIS A 2 -11.30 -5.32 2.29
CA HIS A 2 -9.92 -5.11 2.81
C HIS A 2 -8.87 -4.61 1.80
N HIS A 3 -9.22 -4.44 0.51
CA HIS A 3 -8.26 -3.95 -0.49
C HIS A 3 -7.70 -2.56 -0.15
N THR A 4 -8.54 -1.65 0.36
CA THR A 4 -8.09 -0.32 0.81
C THR A 4 -7.09 -0.43 1.96
N ALA A 5 -7.29 -1.37 2.89
CA ALA A 5 -6.37 -1.59 4.00
C ALA A 5 -4.99 -2.08 3.52
N THR A 6 -4.94 -2.90 2.46
CA THR A 6 -3.68 -3.30 1.81
C THR A 6 -2.90 -2.09 1.30
N HIS A 7 -3.57 -1.13 0.65
CA HIS A 7 -2.93 0.08 0.13
C HIS A 7 -2.42 0.99 1.24
N LEU A 8 -3.18 1.15 2.33
CA LEU A 8 -2.73 1.90 3.50
C LEU A 8 -1.50 1.24 4.11
N LEU A 9 -1.51 -0.08 4.30
CA LEU A 9 -0.37 -0.79 4.89
C LEU A 9 0.90 -0.67 4.04
N GLN A 10 0.79 -0.82 2.71
CA GLN A 10 1.91 -0.61 1.80
C GLN A 10 2.48 0.82 1.89
N SER A 11 1.59 1.82 1.97
CA SER A 11 2.00 3.23 2.08
C SER A 11 2.68 3.52 3.41
N ALA A 12 2.15 3.00 4.52
CA ALA A 12 2.75 3.16 5.84
C ALA A 12 4.14 2.50 5.91
N LEU A 13 4.29 1.29 5.36
CA LEU A 13 5.59 0.63 5.28
C LEU A 13 6.62 1.46 4.50
N LYS A 14 6.24 1.99 3.33
CA LYS A 14 7.14 2.86 2.54
C LYS A 14 7.57 4.11 3.29
N LEU A 15 6.66 4.75 4.03
CA LEU A 15 6.99 5.95 4.82
C LEU A 15 7.90 5.64 6.01
N THR A 16 7.70 4.51 6.69
CA THR A 16 8.46 4.16 7.91
C THR A 16 9.81 3.53 7.61
N ILE A 17 9.90 2.60 6.64
CA ILE A 17 11.14 1.83 6.37
C ILE A 17 11.76 2.07 4.99
N GLY A 18 11.13 2.93 4.18
CA GLY A 18 11.70 3.45 2.93
C GLY A 18 11.06 2.90 1.65
N GLU A 19 11.25 3.65 0.57
CA GLU A 19 10.57 3.44 -0.72
C GLU A 19 10.93 2.12 -1.45
N ALA A 20 12.07 1.53 -1.11
CA ALA A 20 12.54 0.28 -1.70
C ALA A 20 11.68 -0.93 -1.28
N THR A 21 10.87 -0.80 -0.23
CA THR A 21 9.92 -1.83 0.18
C THR A 21 8.80 -1.96 -0.83
N SER A 22 8.53 -3.22 -1.19
CA SER A 22 7.60 -3.64 -2.22
C SER A 22 6.87 -4.91 -1.77
N GLN A 23 5.65 -5.07 -2.27
CA GLN A 23 4.81 -6.23 -1.97
C GLN A 23 5.40 -7.49 -2.61
N ALA A 24 5.54 -8.56 -1.83
CA ALA A 24 5.91 -9.90 -2.26
C ALA A 24 4.72 -10.89 -2.22
N GLY A 25 3.64 -10.53 -1.53
CA GLY A 25 2.43 -11.35 -1.43
C GLY A 25 1.34 -10.64 -0.64
N SER A 26 0.09 -11.03 -0.87
CA SER A 26 -1.04 -10.54 -0.07
C SER A 26 -2.12 -11.60 0.00
N LEU A 27 -2.72 -11.75 1.18
CA LEU A 27 -3.93 -12.51 1.40
C LEU A 27 -4.95 -11.58 2.03
N VAL A 28 -6.10 -11.46 1.38
CA VAL A 28 -7.28 -10.77 1.89
C VAL A 28 -8.33 -11.83 2.17
N ASP A 29 -8.50 -12.17 3.44
CA ASP A 29 -9.55 -13.08 3.90
C ASP A 29 -10.62 -12.29 4.66
N PHE A 30 -11.74 -12.93 5.00
CA PHE A 30 -12.82 -12.30 5.73
C PHE A 30 -12.38 -11.80 7.11
N ASP A 31 -11.60 -12.61 7.83
CA ASP A 31 -11.18 -12.39 9.22
C ASP A 31 -9.80 -11.74 9.38
N ARG A 32 -8.95 -11.79 8.34
CA ARG A 32 -7.58 -11.28 8.41
C ARG A 32 -7.02 -10.80 7.08
N LEU A 33 -6.03 -9.92 7.21
CA LEU A 33 -5.12 -9.51 6.14
C LEU A 33 -3.73 -10.08 6.43
N ARG A 34 -3.08 -10.69 5.43
CA ARG A 34 -1.64 -10.93 5.44
C ARG A 34 -0.99 -10.10 4.32
N PHE A 35 0.10 -9.42 4.64
CA PHE A 35 0.87 -8.65 3.68
C PHE A 35 2.34 -9.02 3.79
N ASP A 36 2.86 -9.61 2.72
CA ASP A 36 4.24 -10.07 2.63
C ASP A 36 5.02 -9.00 1.85
N PHE A 37 6.15 -8.52 2.37
CA PHE A 37 6.96 -7.46 1.76
C PHE A 37 8.45 -7.76 1.85
N ASN A 38 9.24 -7.18 0.94
CA ASN A 38 10.70 -7.29 1.01
C ASN A 38 11.31 -6.26 1.96
N PHE A 39 12.07 -6.76 2.92
CA PHE A 39 12.91 -5.95 3.79
C PHE A 39 14.06 -6.81 4.31
N HIS A 40 15.24 -6.23 4.46
CA HIS A 40 16.48 -6.96 4.72
C HIS A 40 16.61 -7.48 6.17
N ARG A 41 15.68 -7.09 7.05
CA ARG A 41 15.64 -7.46 8.46
C ARG A 41 14.19 -7.45 8.97
N PRO A 42 13.91 -8.02 10.15
CA PRO A 42 12.63 -7.78 10.83
C PRO A 42 12.43 -6.30 11.17
N LEU A 43 11.16 -5.89 11.26
CA LEU A 43 10.80 -4.60 11.83
C LEU A 43 11.13 -4.56 13.32
N SER A 44 11.60 -3.42 13.80
CA SER A 44 11.67 -3.13 15.23
C SER A 44 10.28 -2.86 15.80
N GLU A 45 10.11 -2.99 17.12
CA GLU A 45 8.84 -2.67 17.79
C GLU A 45 8.38 -1.23 17.53
N HIS A 46 9.32 -0.29 17.45
CA HIS A 46 9.01 1.11 17.16
C HIS A 46 8.44 1.29 15.75
N GLU A 47 9.05 0.66 14.74
CA GLU A 47 8.56 0.71 13.35
C GLU A 47 7.18 0.07 13.23
N ILE A 48 6.91 -1.02 13.96
CA ILE A 48 5.58 -1.65 13.99
C ILE A 48 4.53 -0.68 14.53
N LEU A 49 4.81 -0.04 15.67
CA LEU A 49 3.89 0.95 16.28
C LEU A 49 3.67 2.17 15.38
N GLU A 50 4.71 2.61 14.67
CA GLU A 50 4.59 3.73 13.73
C GLU A 50 3.68 3.39 12.55
N VAL A 51 3.88 2.21 11.94
CA VAL A 51 3.04 1.70 10.84
C VAL A 51 1.58 1.58 11.29
N GLU A 52 1.33 0.96 12.44
CA GLU A 52 -0.02 0.84 13.01
C GLU A 52 -0.65 2.22 13.27
N GLY A 53 0.12 3.15 13.84
CA GLY A 53 -0.33 4.51 14.10
C GLY A 53 -0.69 5.28 12.82
N LEU A 54 0.09 5.14 11.75
CA LEU A 54 -0.20 5.75 10.45
C LEU A 54 -1.51 5.24 9.87
N VAL A 55 -1.66 3.91 9.81
CA VAL A 55 -2.87 3.27 9.25
C VAL A 55 -4.11 3.68 10.02
N ASN A 56 -4.07 3.62 11.35
CA ASN A 56 -5.21 3.99 12.19
C ASN A 56 -5.58 5.47 12.07
N ARG A 57 -4.59 6.37 11.96
CA ARG A 57 -4.83 7.80 11.70
C ARG A 57 -5.56 8.00 10.37
N TRP A 58 -5.06 7.40 9.28
CA TRP A 58 -5.70 7.57 7.97
C TRP A 58 -7.12 7.00 7.90
N ILE A 59 -7.37 5.89 8.60
CA ILE A 59 -8.74 5.36 8.76
C ILE A 59 -9.61 6.36 9.50
N SER A 60 -9.11 6.93 10.61
CA SER A 60 -9.83 7.92 11.41
C SER A 60 -10.10 9.23 10.67
N ASP A 61 -9.17 9.65 9.80
CA ASP A 61 -9.30 10.86 8.99
C ASP A 61 -10.44 10.73 7.95
N ALA A 62 -10.84 9.49 7.62
CA ALA A 62 -11.93 9.18 6.69
C ALA A 62 -11.82 9.95 5.37
N THR A 63 -10.58 10.12 4.88
CA THR A 63 -10.30 10.88 3.66
C THR A 63 -11.09 10.31 2.48
N PRO A 64 -11.76 11.14 1.66
CA PRO A 64 -12.51 10.67 0.51
C PRO A 64 -11.63 9.88 -0.47
N LEU A 65 -12.04 8.65 -0.77
CA LEU A 65 -11.41 7.85 -1.81
C LEU A 65 -11.83 8.37 -3.19
N GLN A 66 -10.86 8.69 -4.04
CA GLN A 66 -11.10 9.07 -5.44
C GLN A 66 -10.41 8.08 -6.38
N THR A 67 -11.13 7.69 -7.43
CA THR A 67 -10.61 6.84 -8.51
C THR A 67 -10.90 7.51 -9.85
N GLN A 68 -9.90 7.56 -10.73
CA GLN A 68 -10.04 8.14 -12.07
C GLN A 68 -9.42 7.19 -13.09
N VAL A 69 -10.11 7.01 -14.22
CA VAL A 69 -9.57 6.33 -15.39
C VAL A 69 -8.79 7.35 -16.22
N MET A 70 -7.54 7.07 -16.53
CA MET A 70 -6.66 7.96 -17.30
C MET A 70 -5.57 7.15 -18.03
N PRO A 71 -4.99 7.68 -19.12
CA PRO A 71 -3.90 7.01 -19.83
C PRO A 71 -2.70 6.72 -18.92
N LEU A 72 -2.01 5.60 -19.18
CA LEU A 72 -0.86 5.15 -18.39
C LEU A 72 0.21 6.23 -18.17
N VAL A 73 0.47 7.06 -19.19
CA VAL A 73 1.44 8.16 -19.12
C VAL A 73 0.99 9.22 -18.11
N GLU A 74 -0.30 9.54 -18.07
CA GLU A 74 -0.87 10.52 -17.14
C GLU A 74 -0.92 9.95 -15.72
N ALA A 75 -1.29 8.68 -15.56
CA ALA A 75 -1.27 7.99 -14.27
C ALA A 75 0.13 8.00 -13.64
N LYS A 76 1.16 7.69 -14.43
CA LYS A 76 2.55 7.76 -13.96
C LYS A 76 2.96 9.17 -13.54
N ARG A 77 2.54 10.21 -14.28
CA ARG A 77 2.82 11.61 -13.93
C ARG A 77 2.08 12.05 -12.66
N ALA A 78 0.89 11.50 -12.40
CA ALA A 78 0.12 11.72 -11.18
C ALA A 78 0.71 11.02 -9.93
N GLY A 79 1.82 10.27 -10.09
CA GLY A 79 2.47 9.56 -8.98
C GLY A 79 1.89 8.18 -8.72
N ALA A 80 1.13 7.60 -9.66
CA ALA A 80 0.62 6.25 -9.51
C ALA A 80 1.77 5.25 -9.37
N ILE A 81 1.76 4.49 -8.27
CA ILE A 81 2.71 3.41 -8.04
C ILE A 81 2.16 2.16 -8.74
N ALA A 82 2.72 1.84 -9.91
CA ALA A 82 2.38 0.63 -10.63
C ALA A 82 3.03 -0.59 -9.97
N MET A 83 2.24 -1.62 -9.66
CA MET A 83 2.77 -2.97 -9.43
C MET A 83 3.21 -3.49 -10.81
N PHE A 84 4.51 -3.42 -11.11
CA PHE A 84 5.03 -3.86 -12.41
C PHE A 84 5.00 -5.39 -12.47
N GLY A 85 4.09 -5.94 -13.27
CA GLY A 85 3.90 -7.39 -13.48
C GLY A 85 2.52 -7.75 -14.00
N GLU A 86 1.50 -6.92 -13.73
CA GLU A 86 0.18 -7.07 -14.32
C GLU A 86 0.14 -6.41 -15.70
N LYS A 87 -0.46 -7.10 -16.68
CA LYS A 87 -0.74 -6.51 -17.99
C LYS A 87 -1.83 -5.48 -17.81
N TYR A 88 -1.47 -4.21 -17.80
CA TYR A 88 -2.42 -3.13 -17.98
C TYR A 88 -2.96 -3.27 -19.42
N GLU A 89 -4.24 -3.65 -19.56
CA GLU A 89 -4.92 -3.58 -20.85
C GLU A 89 -5.01 -2.11 -21.29
N ASP A 90 -4.99 -1.87 -22.60
CA ASP A 90 -4.92 -0.53 -23.22
C ASP A 90 -6.22 0.29 -23.03
N GLN A 91 -6.60 0.60 -21.78
CA GLN A 91 -7.64 1.59 -21.47
C GLN A 91 -7.10 2.69 -20.56
#